data_AF-A0A428MLE5-F1
#
_entry.id   AF-A0A428MLE5-F1
#
_cell.length_a   1.000
_cell.length_b   1.000
_cell.length_c   1.000
_cell.angle_alpha   90.00
_cell.angle_beta   90.00
_cell.angle_gamma   90.00
#
_symmetry.space_group_name_H-M   'P 1'
#
loop_
_entity.id
_entity.type
_entity.pdbx_description
1 polymer ?
#
loop_
_entity_poly.entity_id
_entity_poly.type
_entity_poly.pdbx_seq_one_letter_code
_entity_poly.pdbx_strand_id
1 'polypeptide(L)'
;MCYKPKSTSRTQAAGRRLSFGFNPLALFPLLLVVGCAATSTPLARHTADFSGATSLVVDNSENAYRTAVRLHDQEQAAAAVAKYDSDKPWDPHTLKPLITAQGLQARSDVLDGLKAYAQSLADVTNGVDSPQLNAAATSVGTNLQAMGQTTDPTTGVTSGFITPEEANAASTAFKALGDYLVSRKIKSNVPKVIRDMDPQIAAITVLLNNDIAVIRRQSANDYEQLLTQQDTFIRKSGSALSPTERRAEIEKLPGILASKQSTDDMLAYLQSCLTQLALTHNALATAAQNSNADSLQQRIADLHAAAERLARFYFSLPTT
;
A
#
# COMPACT_ATOMS: atom_id res chain seq x y z
N MET A 1 -23.51 -44.74 -15.98
CA MET A 1 -22.69 -45.95 -15.76
C MET A 1 -22.21 -45.96 -14.32
N CYS A 2 -22.82 -46.81 -13.51
CA CYS A 2 -22.48 -47.05 -12.11
C CYS A 2 -21.41 -48.14 -12.02
N TYR A 3 -20.38 -47.97 -11.19
CA TYR A 3 -19.60 -49.11 -10.72
C TYR A 3 -19.02 -48.89 -9.31
N LYS A 4 -19.67 -49.53 -8.35
CA LYS A 4 -19.14 -50.16 -7.13
C LYS A 4 -19.96 -51.45 -6.99
N PRO A 5 -19.56 -52.49 -6.22
CA PRO A 5 -18.38 -52.66 -5.37
C PRO A 5 -17.73 -54.07 -5.50
N LYS A 6 -16.74 -54.40 -4.67
CA LYS A 6 -16.79 -55.68 -3.91
C LYS A 6 -15.86 -55.67 -2.70
N SER A 7 -16.43 -56.13 -1.60
CA SER A 7 -15.81 -56.43 -0.32
C SER A 7 -15.50 -57.94 -0.28
N THR A 8 -14.50 -58.32 0.54
CA THR A 8 -14.36 -59.62 1.23
C THR A 8 -13.10 -59.49 2.12
N SER A 9 -13.20 -59.32 3.44
CA SER A 9 -13.59 -60.24 4.52
C SER A 9 -12.43 -61.08 5.10
N ARG A 10 -12.10 -60.75 6.36
CA ARG A 10 -11.71 -61.62 7.50
C ARG A 10 -10.76 -62.80 7.26
N THR A 11 -9.67 -62.83 8.02
CA THR A 11 -9.43 -63.96 8.95
C THR A 11 -8.65 -63.50 10.19
N GLN A 12 -9.21 -63.83 11.35
CA GLN A 12 -8.55 -63.80 12.66
C GLN A 12 -7.52 -64.94 12.76
N ALA A 13 -6.50 -64.77 13.60
CA ALA A 13 -6.34 -65.54 14.86
C ALA A 13 -4.89 -65.91 15.18
N ALA A 14 -4.71 -66.09 16.50
CA ALA A 14 -3.72 -66.90 17.19
C ALA A 14 -2.35 -66.25 17.46
N GLY A 15 -2.21 -65.82 18.71
CA GLY A 15 -0.94 -65.44 19.30
C GLY A 15 -0.05 -66.62 19.66
N ARG A 16 1.18 -66.28 20.05
CA ARG A 16 2.04 -67.11 20.89
C ARG A 16 2.89 -66.20 21.78
N ARG A 17 2.84 -66.48 23.09
CA ARG A 17 3.67 -65.87 24.13
C ARG A 17 5.04 -66.56 24.21
N LEU A 18 5.93 -65.90 24.96
CA LEU A 18 7.20 -66.33 25.57
C LEU A 18 8.42 -66.10 24.65
N SER A 19 9.55 -65.54 25.08
CA SER A 19 10.07 -65.33 26.44
C SER A 19 11.28 -64.39 26.43
N PHE A 20 11.47 -63.74 27.57
CA PHE A 20 12.67 -63.10 28.13
C PHE A 20 14.01 -63.24 27.40
N GLY A 21 14.63 -62.09 27.12
CA GLY A 21 16.07 -61.93 26.92
C GLY A 21 16.49 -60.56 27.46
N PHE A 22 17.12 -60.56 28.64
CA PHE A 22 17.84 -59.44 29.23
C PHE A 22 19.09 -59.13 28.37
N ASN A 23 19.28 -57.87 27.94
CA ASN A 23 20.59 -57.21 28.07
C ASN A 23 20.47 -55.67 27.94
N PRO A 24 21.28 -54.92 28.71
CA PRO A 24 21.17 -53.47 28.90
C PRO A 24 22.09 -52.67 27.97
N LEU A 25 22.05 -51.34 28.11
CA LEU A 25 22.89 -50.31 27.45
C LEU A 25 22.46 -49.87 26.04
N ALA A 26 21.59 -48.87 25.99
CA ALA A 26 21.75 -47.73 25.09
C ALA A 26 21.07 -46.51 25.72
N LEU A 27 21.86 -45.72 26.45
CA LEU A 27 21.49 -44.42 26.99
C LEU A 27 21.41 -43.44 25.79
N PHE A 28 20.24 -43.34 25.16
CA PHE A 28 19.97 -42.30 24.17
C PHE A 28 19.60 -41.01 24.91
N PRO A 29 20.39 -39.93 24.84
CA PRO A 29 19.90 -38.64 25.28
C PRO A 29 18.87 -38.20 24.24
N LEU A 30 17.60 -38.22 24.63
CA LEU A 30 16.54 -37.55 23.87
C LEU A 30 16.85 -36.05 23.95
N LEU A 31 17.60 -35.58 22.95
CA LEU A 31 17.87 -34.17 22.71
C LEU A 31 16.54 -33.41 22.72
N LEU A 32 16.41 -32.55 23.73
CA LEU A 32 15.45 -31.47 23.81
C LEU A 32 15.62 -30.56 22.59
N VAL A 33 14.95 -30.89 21.48
CA VAL A 33 14.71 -29.96 20.36
C VAL A 33 13.27 -29.47 20.47
N VAL A 34 12.98 -28.79 21.57
CA VAL A 34 11.82 -27.90 21.71
C VAL A 34 12.37 -26.62 22.34
N GLY A 35 13.03 -25.78 21.55
CA GLY A 35 13.79 -24.67 22.12
C GLY A 35 14.31 -23.64 21.12
N CYS A 36 13.60 -23.31 20.05
CA CYS A 36 13.91 -22.12 19.24
C CYS A 36 12.70 -21.24 18.88
N ALA A 37 11.51 -21.50 19.45
CA ALA A 37 10.31 -20.69 19.17
C ALA A 37 9.89 -19.75 20.34
N ALA A 38 10.65 -19.69 21.43
CA ALA A 38 10.19 -19.07 22.69
C ALA A 38 11.05 -17.90 23.21
N THR A 39 11.86 -17.24 22.38
CA THR A 39 12.71 -16.10 22.81
C THR A 39 12.45 -14.79 22.08
N SER A 40 11.37 -14.67 21.29
CA SER A 40 10.95 -13.36 20.75
C SER A 40 10.28 -12.56 21.86
N THR A 41 10.83 -11.37 22.18
CA THR A 41 10.17 -10.44 23.09
C THR A 41 8.82 -10.01 22.50
N PRO A 42 7.81 -9.65 23.32
CA PRO A 42 6.54 -9.12 22.80
C PRO A 42 6.75 -7.98 21.79
N LEU A 43 7.70 -7.09 22.08
CA LEU A 43 8.09 -6.02 21.18
C LEU A 43 8.58 -6.53 19.81
N ALA A 44 9.40 -7.58 19.76
CA ALA A 44 9.89 -8.15 18.50
C ALA A 44 8.77 -8.76 17.65
N ARG A 45 7.75 -9.33 18.28
CA ARG A 45 6.55 -9.80 17.59
C ARG A 45 5.74 -8.63 17.03
N HIS A 46 5.49 -7.61 17.85
CA HIS A 46 4.71 -6.44 17.46
C HIS A 46 5.33 -5.64 16.30
N THR A 47 6.64 -5.46 16.30
CA THR A 47 7.35 -4.78 15.20
C THR A 47 7.37 -5.63 13.93
N ALA A 48 7.44 -6.96 14.03
CA ALA A 48 7.31 -7.85 12.88
C ALA A 48 5.90 -7.81 12.27
N ASP A 49 4.86 -7.89 13.11
CA ASP A 49 3.46 -7.80 12.66
C ASP A 49 3.17 -6.42 12.04
N PHE A 50 3.67 -5.33 12.64
CA PHE A 50 3.58 -3.98 12.08
C PHE A 50 4.32 -3.85 10.74
N SER A 51 5.51 -4.45 10.62
CA SER A 51 6.29 -4.47 9.37
C SER A 51 5.56 -5.19 8.23
N GLY A 52 4.96 -6.34 8.52
CA GLY A 52 4.13 -7.08 7.56
C GLY A 52 2.94 -6.26 7.08
N ALA A 53 2.20 -5.66 8.01
CA ALA A 53 1.05 -4.81 7.69
C ALA A 53 1.45 -3.56 6.88
N THR A 54 2.55 -2.90 7.26
CA THR A 54 3.07 -1.72 6.56
C THR A 54 3.50 -2.05 5.14
N SER A 55 4.17 -3.19 4.94
CA SER A 55 4.59 -3.62 3.61
C SER A 55 3.40 -3.81 2.67
N LEU A 56 2.32 -4.43 3.16
CA LEU A 56 1.08 -4.57 2.38
C LEU A 56 0.42 -3.23 2.06
N VAL A 57 0.42 -2.29 3.00
CA VAL A 57 -0.09 -0.94 2.75
C VAL A 57 0.71 -0.25 1.66
N VAL A 58 2.04 -0.29 1.76
CA VAL A 58 2.95 0.33 0.79
C VAL A 58 2.75 -0.27 -0.59
N ASP A 59 2.86 -1.59 -0.74
CA ASP A 59 2.75 -2.27 -2.03
C ASP A 59 1.40 -2.00 -2.70
N ASN A 60 0.30 -2.03 -1.93
CA ASN A 60 -1.03 -1.74 -2.47
C ASN A 60 -1.25 -0.25 -2.73
N SER A 61 -0.56 0.65 -2.01
CA SER A 61 -0.62 2.08 -2.25
C SER A 61 0.05 2.47 -3.55
N GLU A 62 1.21 1.89 -3.84
CA GLU A 62 1.90 2.09 -5.12
C GLU A 62 1.06 1.62 -6.31
N ASN A 63 0.46 0.44 -6.17
CA ASN A 63 -0.45 -0.11 -7.18
C ASN A 63 -1.69 0.77 -7.36
N ALA A 64 -2.23 1.33 -6.29
CA ALA A 64 -3.36 2.27 -6.36
C ALA A 64 -2.99 3.56 -7.11
N TYR A 65 -1.84 4.17 -6.83
CA TYR A 65 -1.38 5.34 -7.57
C TYR A 65 -1.18 5.04 -9.06
N ARG A 66 -0.51 3.93 -9.39
CA ARG A 66 -0.32 3.49 -10.78
C ARG A 66 -1.65 3.23 -11.49
N THR A 67 -2.60 2.64 -10.77
CA THR A 67 -3.93 2.38 -11.30
C THR A 67 -4.73 3.67 -11.52
N ALA A 68 -4.62 4.66 -10.63
CA ALA A 68 -5.28 5.96 -10.81
C ALA A 68 -4.80 6.65 -12.08
N VAL A 69 -3.48 6.66 -12.32
CA VAL A 69 -2.89 7.20 -13.55
C VAL A 69 -3.39 6.44 -14.77
N ARG A 70 -3.38 5.10 -14.73
CA ARG A 70 -3.86 4.27 -15.84
C ARG A 70 -5.33 4.53 -16.20
N LEU A 71 -6.22 4.58 -15.20
CA LEU A 71 -7.65 4.86 -15.43
C LEU A 71 -7.84 6.24 -16.05
N HIS A 72 -7.10 7.24 -15.56
CA HIS A 72 -7.13 8.58 -16.13
C HIS A 72 -6.68 8.58 -17.60
N ASP A 73 -5.56 7.94 -17.91
CA ASP A 73 -5.02 7.88 -19.28
C ASP A 73 -5.97 7.17 -20.25
N GLN A 74 -6.63 6.09 -19.80
CA GLN A 74 -7.65 5.38 -20.58
C GLN A 74 -8.83 6.29 -20.95
N GLU A 75 -9.28 7.10 -20.00
CA GLU A 75 -10.41 8.00 -20.18
C GLU A 75 -10.04 9.20 -21.06
N GLN A 76 -8.82 9.73 -20.93
CA GLN A 76 -8.30 10.76 -21.84
C GLN A 76 -8.16 10.23 -23.27
N ALA A 77 -7.77 8.96 -23.46
CA ALA A 77 -7.73 8.32 -24.77
C ALA A 77 -9.14 8.12 -25.35
N ALA A 78 -10.14 7.76 -24.53
CA ALA A 78 -11.53 7.69 -24.97
C ALA A 78 -12.06 9.08 -25.41
N ALA A 79 -11.67 10.14 -24.69
CA ALA A 79 -11.97 11.53 -25.04
C ALA A 79 -11.39 11.94 -26.40
N ALA A 80 -10.20 11.44 -26.73
CA ALA A 80 -9.51 11.73 -27.98
C ALA A 80 -10.36 11.37 -29.19
N VAL A 81 -11.08 10.24 -29.13
CA VAL A 81 -11.95 9.76 -30.21
C VAL A 81 -13.03 10.79 -30.56
N ALA A 82 -13.64 11.43 -29.55
CA ALA A 82 -14.67 12.44 -29.77
C ALA A 82 -14.13 13.76 -30.37
N LYS A 83 -12.81 14.00 -30.28
CA LYS A 83 -12.15 15.24 -30.72
C LYS A 83 -11.28 15.11 -31.96
N TYR A 84 -10.99 13.88 -32.39
CA TYR A 84 -9.97 13.59 -33.40
C TYR A 84 -10.21 14.36 -34.71
N ASP A 85 -11.46 14.39 -35.18
CA ASP A 85 -11.86 15.09 -36.42
C ASP A 85 -12.44 16.50 -36.21
N SER A 86 -12.27 17.08 -35.02
CA SER A 86 -12.79 18.43 -34.73
C SER A 86 -11.84 19.53 -35.21
N ASP A 87 -12.34 20.76 -35.37
CA ASP A 87 -11.55 21.94 -35.77
C ASP A 87 -10.33 22.23 -34.87
N LYS A 88 -10.31 21.65 -33.67
CA LYS A 88 -9.15 21.61 -32.77
C LYS A 88 -8.84 20.14 -32.46
N PRO A 89 -8.10 19.45 -33.34
CA PRO A 89 -7.81 18.03 -33.19
C PRO A 89 -7.19 17.74 -31.84
N TRP A 90 -7.51 16.58 -31.29
CA TRP A 90 -6.84 16.09 -30.10
C TRP A 90 -5.34 15.90 -30.39
N ASP A 91 -4.50 16.42 -29.50
CA ASP A 91 -3.05 16.28 -29.59
C ASP A 91 -2.56 15.39 -28.43
N PRO A 92 -1.98 14.20 -28.70
CA PRO A 92 -1.44 13.31 -27.67
C PRO A 92 -0.37 13.97 -26.80
N HIS A 93 0.35 14.99 -27.32
CA HIS A 93 1.38 15.70 -26.57
C HIS A 93 0.83 16.73 -25.59
N THR A 94 -0.48 17.03 -25.65
CA THR A 94 -1.16 17.94 -24.72
C THR A 94 -1.81 17.22 -23.54
N LEU A 95 -1.75 15.88 -23.53
CA LEU A 95 -2.32 15.07 -22.45
C LEU A 95 -1.53 15.31 -21.16
N LYS A 96 -2.24 15.85 -20.17
CA LYS A 96 -1.70 16.11 -18.85
C LYS A 96 -1.93 14.87 -17.98
N PRO A 97 -0.87 14.23 -17.48
CA PRO A 97 -1.03 13.06 -16.64
C PRO A 97 -1.64 13.49 -15.29
N LEU A 98 -2.48 12.63 -14.70
CA LEU A 98 -3.02 12.85 -13.36
C LEU A 98 -1.90 12.98 -12.33
N ILE A 99 -0.84 12.19 -12.48
CA ILE A 99 0.40 12.25 -11.69
C ILE A 99 1.56 12.08 -12.68
N THR A 100 2.54 13.00 -12.66
CA THR A 100 3.73 12.87 -13.51
C THR A 100 4.57 11.66 -13.10
N ALA A 101 5.42 11.13 -14.00
CA ALA A 101 6.33 10.04 -13.68
C ALA A 101 7.23 10.36 -12.47
N GLN A 102 7.75 11.59 -12.41
CA GLN A 102 8.54 12.07 -11.27
C GLN A 102 7.70 12.15 -9.99
N GLY A 103 6.46 12.66 -10.08
CA GLY A 103 5.55 12.71 -8.93
C GLY A 103 5.20 11.31 -8.40
N LEU A 104 5.00 10.34 -9.29
CA LEU A 104 4.73 8.96 -8.93
C LEU A 104 5.94 8.33 -8.24
N GLN A 105 7.15 8.53 -8.79
CA GLN A 105 8.38 8.04 -8.18
C GLN A 105 8.59 8.62 -6.77
N ALA A 106 8.37 9.93 -6.60
CA ALA A 106 8.57 10.57 -5.31
C ALA A 106 7.61 10.03 -4.22
N ARG A 107 6.36 9.69 -4.60
CA ARG A 107 5.42 9.02 -3.68
C ARG A 107 5.86 7.60 -3.34
N SER A 108 6.30 6.82 -4.33
CA SER A 108 6.90 5.49 -4.12
C SER A 108 8.07 5.56 -3.15
N ASP A 109 8.99 6.51 -3.34
CA ASP A 109 10.17 6.62 -2.48
C ASP A 109 9.81 6.94 -1.01
N VAL A 110 8.78 7.76 -0.78
CA VAL A 110 8.27 8.04 0.57
C VAL A 110 7.67 6.78 1.21
N LEU A 111 6.88 6.02 0.44
CA LEU A 111 6.27 4.77 0.89
C LEU A 111 7.33 3.71 1.18
N ASP A 112 8.35 3.58 0.33
CA ASP A 112 9.52 2.72 0.54
C ASP A 112 10.29 3.10 1.81
N GLY A 113 10.39 4.39 2.12
CA GLY A 113 10.90 4.87 3.39
C GLY A 113 10.18 4.32 4.61
N LEU A 114 8.84 4.36 4.58
CA LEU A 114 7.98 3.81 5.64
C LEU A 114 8.14 2.30 5.75
N LYS A 115 8.23 1.59 4.61
CA LYS A 115 8.47 0.15 4.56
C LYS A 115 9.82 -0.23 5.17
N ALA A 116 10.89 0.46 4.76
CA ALA A 116 12.22 0.25 5.29
C ALA A 116 12.27 0.51 6.80
N TYR A 117 11.64 1.58 7.28
CA TYR A 117 11.53 1.87 8.71
C TYR A 117 10.88 0.71 9.48
N ALA A 118 9.71 0.26 9.04
CA ALA A 118 8.99 -0.80 9.73
C ALA A 118 9.80 -2.11 9.73
N GLN A 119 10.47 -2.45 8.62
CA GLN A 119 11.38 -3.59 8.55
C GLN A 119 12.55 -3.47 9.53
N SER A 120 13.21 -2.30 9.61
CA SER A 120 14.33 -2.13 10.53
C SER A 120 13.93 -2.22 12.00
N LEU A 121 12.71 -1.79 12.35
CA LEU A 121 12.17 -2.04 13.69
C LEU A 121 12.07 -3.55 13.97
N ALA A 122 11.56 -4.33 13.02
CA ALA A 122 11.47 -5.79 13.14
C ALA A 122 12.86 -6.43 13.26
N ASP A 123 13.82 -6.02 12.44
CA ASP A 123 15.18 -6.57 12.43
C ASP A 123 15.91 -6.29 13.75
N VAL A 124 15.94 -5.03 14.20
CA VAL A 124 16.68 -4.65 15.42
C VAL A 124 16.09 -5.26 16.69
N THR A 125 14.76 -5.39 16.76
CA THR A 125 14.11 -6.07 17.89
C THR A 125 14.38 -7.58 17.90
N ASN A 126 14.51 -8.19 16.72
CA ASN A 126 14.98 -9.58 16.57
C ASN A 126 16.50 -9.73 16.74
N GLY A 127 17.27 -8.64 16.81
CA GLY A 127 18.72 -8.67 16.98
C GLY A 127 19.49 -8.94 15.68
N VAL A 128 18.88 -8.64 14.54
CA VAL A 128 19.48 -8.71 13.21
C VAL A 128 20.02 -7.34 12.82
N ASP A 129 21.20 -7.30 12.17
CA ASP A 129 21.76 -6.07 11.61
C ASP A 129 20.90 -5.60 10.42
N SER A 130 20.54 -4.31 10.38
CA SER A 130 19.72 -3.72 9.31
C SER A 130 20.52 -2.69 8.48
N PRO A 131 21.29 -3.10 7.47
CA PRO A 131 22.13 -2.19 6.66
C PRO A 131 21.34 -1.30 5.69
N GLN A 132 20.06 -1.58 5.45
CA GLN A 132 19.26 -0.98 4.37
C GLN A 132 18.73 0.44 4.69
N LEU A 133 18.76 0.87 5.96
CA LEU A 133 17.99 2.04 6.37
C LEU A 133 18.67 3.39 6.12
N ASN A 134 20.01 3.48 6.15
CA ASN A 134 20.69 4.76 5.91
C ASN A 134 20.49 5.29 4.48
N ALA A 135 20.43 4.37 3.52
CA ALA A 135 20.10 4.67 2.13
C ALA A 135 18.63 5.10 2.01
N ALA A 136 17.71 4.40 2.66
CA ALA A 136 16.29 4.74 2.68
C ALA A 136 16.04 6.14 3.29
N ALA A 137 16.70 6.46 4.41
CA ALA A 137 16.54 7.74 5.10
C ALA A 137 16.99 8.95 4.25
N THR A 138 18.10 8.79 3.53
CA THR A 138 18.63 9.84 2.64
C THR A 138 17.72 10.03 1.42
N SER A 139 17.25 8.92 0.83
CA SER A 139 16.34 8.93 -0.31
C SER A 139 15.03 9.65 0.03
N VAL A 140 14.39 9.30 1.14
CA VAL A 140 13.09 9.87 1.52
C VAL A 140 13.15 11.38 1.77
N GLY A 141 14.21 11.87 2.43
CA GLY A 141 14.38 13.31 2.67
C GLY A 141 14.48 14.13 1.38
N THR A 142 15.27 13.66 0.42
CA THR A 142 15.39 14.27 -0.91
C THR A 142 14.06 14.20 -1.68
N ASN A 143 13.35 13.08 -1.59
CA ASN A 143 12.13 12.87 -2.36
C ASN A 143 10.91 13.60 -1.79
N LEU A 144 10.85 13.81 -0.47
CA LEU A 144 9.87 14.71 0.15
C LEU A 144 10.09 16.16 -0.29
N GLN A 145 11.35 16.62 -0.36
CA GLN A 145 11.65 17.94 -0.91
C GLN A 145 11.22 18.03 -2.38
N ALA A 146 11.42 16.98 -3.18
CA ALA A 146 10.96 16.93 -4.57
C ALA A 146 9.42 16.97 -4.68
N MET A 147 8.68 16.24 -3.83
CA MET A 147 7.20 16.29 -3.77
C MET A 147 6.68 17.70 -3.42
N GLY A 148 7.39 18.43 -2.56
CA GLY A 148 7.08 19.83 -2.23
C GLY A 148 7.40 20.83 -3.35
N GLN A 149 8.23 20.43 -4.32
CA GLN A 149 8.71 21.28 -5.42
C GLN A 149 8.05 20.99 -6.77
N THR A 150 7.21 19.96 -6.91
CA THR A 150 6.44 19.72 -8.14
C THR A 150 5.31 20.75 -8.29
N THR A 151 5.69 21.99 -8.59
CA THR A 151 4.79 23.02 -9.10
C THR A 151 4.80 22.92 -10.62
N ASP A 152 3.70 22.48 -11.23
CA ASP A 152 3.52 22.63 -12.67
C ASP A 152 2.81 23.97 -12.94
N PRO A 153 3.51 24.98 -13.51
CA PRO A 153 2.95 26.30 -13.79
C PRO A 153 1.88 26.28 -14.90
N THR A 154 1.65 25.16 -15.59
CA THR A 154 0.69 25.04 -16.69
C THR A 154 -0.62 24.35 -16.30
N THR A 155 -0.66 23.62 -15.17
CA THR A 155 -1.85 22.93 -14.66
C THR A 155 -2.51 23.65 -13.50
N GLY A 156 -1.79 24.54 -12.80
CA GLY A 156 -2.26 25.15 -11.56
C GLY A 156 -2.38 24.15 -10.40
N VAL A 157 -1.87 22.93 -10.58
CA VAL A 157 -1.91 21.86 -9.58
C VAL A 157 -0.67 21.98 -8.72
N THR A 158 -0.87 22.46 -7.50
CA THR A 158 0.09 22.27 -6.41
C THR A 158 -0.13 20.86 -5.88
N SER A 159 0.84 19.95 -6.05
CA SER A 159 0.99 18.87 -5.06
C SER A 159 0.98 19.56 -3.70
N GLY A 160 0.07 19.14 -2.82
CA GLY A 160 -0.21 19.84 -1.57
C GLY A 160 1.10 20.26 -0.91
N PHE A 161 1.25 21.58 -0.72
CA PHE A 161 2.45 22.25 -0.24
C PHE A 161 3.04 21.48 0.95
N ILE A 162 4.09 20.68 0.72
CA ILE A 162 5.06 20.44 1.77
C ILE A 162 5.82 21.73 1.87
N THR A 163 5.58 22.47 2.94
CA THR A 163 6.45 23.60 3.26
C THR A 163 7.89 23.09 3.38
N PRO A 164 8.91 23.84 2.98
CA PRO A 164 10.30 23.43 3.19
C PRO A 164 10.56 22.98 4.64
N GLU A 165 9.87 23.58 5.61
CA GLU A 165 9.85 23.20 7.02
C GLU A 165 9.37 21.76 7.26
N GLU A 166 8.26 21.33 6.67
CA GLU A 166 7.71 19.97 6.81
C GLU A 166 8.60 18.92 6.11
N ALA A 167 9.14 19.26 4.93
CA ALA A 167 10.10 18.39 4.23
C ALA A 167 11.36 18.19 5.06
N ASN A 168 11.86 19.27 5.66
CA ASN A 168 13.03 19.24 6.52
C ASN A 168 12.76 18.50 7.83
N ALA A 169 11.57 18.61 8.42
CA ALA A 169 11.18 17.87 9.62
C ALA A 169 11.15 16.35 9.37
N ALA A 170 10.51 15.91 8.28
CA ALA A 170 10.46 14.50 7.91
C ALA A 170 11.84 13.96 7.50
N SER A 171 12.63 14.72 6.73
CA SER A 171 14.02 14.39 6.43
C SER A 171 14.87 14.25 7.69
N THR A 172 14.72 15.17 8.65
CA THR A 172 15.39 15.13 9.96
C THR A 172 14.97 13.91 10.76
N ALA A 173 13.69 13.53 10.72
CA ALA A 173 13.18 12.34 11.39
C ALA A 173 13.77 11.05 10.83
N PHE A 174 13.75 10.88 9.51
CA PHE A 174 14.36 9.72 8.85
C PHE A 174 15.87 9.68 9.08
N LYS A 175 16.54 10.83 9.05
CA LYS A 175 17.98 10.91 9.37
C LYS A 175 18.23 10.53 10.83
N ALA A 176 17.48 11.06 11.79
CA ALA A 176 17.61 10.72 13.21
C ALA A 176 17.37 9.23 13.47
N LEU A 177 16.46 8.63 12.70
CA LEU A 177 16.21 7.19 12.70
C LEU A 177 17.36 6.38 12.07
N GLY A 178 17.90 6.83 10.93
CA GLY A 178 19.09 6.23 10.31
C GLY A 178 20.30 6.29 11.25
N ASP A 179 20.57 7.46 11.81
CA ASP A 179 21.62 7.68 12.81
C ASP A 179 21.41 6.78 14.05
N TYR A 180 20.16 6.64 14.51
CA TYR A 180 19.83 5.77 15.62
C TYR A 180 20.11 4.29 15.32
N LEU A 181 19.69 3.79 14.17
CA LEU A 181 19.87 2.38 13.79
C LEU A 181 21.34 2.06 13.47
N VAL A 182 22.09 3.03 12.91
CA VAL A 182 23.55 2.94 12.75
C VAL A 182 24.28 2.98 14.08
N SER A 183 23.78 3.73 15.07
CA SER A 183 24.42 3.84 16.38
C SER A 183 24.44 2.54 17.19
N ARG A 184 23.82 1.45 16.68
CA ARG A 184 23.78 0.11 17.29
C ARG A 184 23.44 0.12 18.79
N LYS A 185 22.71 1.13 19.26
CA LYS A 185 22.36 1.22 20.68
C LYS A 185 21.29 0.18 20.99
N ILE A 186 21.75 -0.93 21.56
CA ILE A 186 21.10 -1.94 22.42
C ILE A 186 19.57 -1.87 22.40
N LYS A 187 18.89 -3.01 22.15
CA LYS A 187 17.43 -3.24 22.17
C LYS A 187 16.63 -2.37 23.17
N SER A 188 17.23 -1.99 24.31
CA SER A 188 16.71 -1.07 25.32
C SER A 188 16.26 0.31 24.80
N ASN A 189 16.77 0.83 23.68
CA ASN A 189 16.36 2.15 23.18
C ASN A 189 15.25 2.10 22.12
N VAL A 190 14.88 0.92 21.60
CA VAL A 190 13.88 0.81 20.52
C VAL A 190 12.54 1.42 20.93
N PRO A 191 12.01 1.19 22.16
CA PRO A 191 10.79 1.87 22.60
C PRO A 191 10.84 3.39 22.53
N LYS A 192 12.01 3.98 22.85
CA LYS A 192 12.20 5.43 22.75
C LYS A 192 12.10 5.90 21.31
N VAL A 193 12.65 5.15 20.36
CA VAL A 193 12.64 5.51 18.94
C VAL A 193 11.30 5.35 18.29
N ILE A 194 10.55 4.30 18.61
CA ILE A 194 9.16 4.17 18.15
C ILE A 194 8.36 5.39 18.65
N ARG A 195 8.55 5.81 19.91
CA ARG A 195 7.91 7.03 20.45
C ARG A 195 8.34 8.32 19.75
N ASP A 196 9.65 8.50 19.53
CA ASP A 196 10.19 9.73 18.92
C ASP A 196 9.82 9.83 17.42
N MET A 197 9.60 8.70 16.74
CA MET A 197 9.18 8.66 15.34
C MET A 197 7.67 8.82 15.14
N ASP A 198 6.84 8.57 16.15
CA ASP A 198 5.39 8.68 16.03
C ASP A 198 4.88 10.02 15.45
N PRO A 199 5.32 11.20 15.93
CA PRO A 199 4.89 12.47 15.33
C PRO A 199 5.33 12.62 13.86
N GLN A 200 6.39 11.92 13.45
CA GLN A 200 6.97 12.03 12.11
C GLN A 200 6.21 11.14 11.13
N ILE A 201 5.86 9.91 11.55
CA ILE A 201 4.95 9.03 10.80
C ILE A 201 3.58 9.68 10.64
N ALA A 202 3.08 10.36 11.68
CA ALA A 202 1.85 11.15 11.58
C ALA A 202 1.97 12.28 10.54
N ALA A 203 3.07 13.04 10.54
CA ALA A 203 3.28 14.12 9.57
C ALA A 203 3.35 13.59 8.11
N ILE A 204 4.06 12.49 7.88
CA ILE A 204 4.18 11.88 6.53
C ILE A 204 2.84 11.37 6.03
N THR A 205 2.05 10.72 6.88
CA THR A 205 0.73 10.21 6.49
C THR A 205 -0.29 11.34 6.26
N VAL A 206 -0.23 12.43 7.04
CA VAL A 206 -1.02 13.65 6.78
C VAL A 206 -0.67 14.25 5.42
N LEU A 207 0.63 14.35 5.12
CA LEU A 207 1.10 14.82 3.83
C LEU A 207 0.54 13.98 2.69
N LEU A 208 0.75 12.65 2.72
CA LEU A 208 0.26 11.77 1.66
C LEU A 208 -1.27 11.87 1.51
N ASN A 209 -2.00 12.01 2.62
CA ASN A 209 -3.45 12.21 2.59
C ASN A 209 -3.87 13.53 1.94
N ASN A 210 -3.18 14.63 2.23
CA ASN A 210 -3.43 15.94 1.61
C ASN A 210 -3.14 15.90 0.11
N ASP A 211 -2.05 15.25 -0.27
CA ASP A 211 -1.69 15.03 -1.66
C ASP A 211 -2.77 14.23 -2.41
N ILE A 212 -3.25 13.13 -1.82
CA ILE A 212 -4.35 12.36 -2.40
C ILE A 212 -5.63 13.21 -2.52
N ALA A 213 -5.92 14.11 -1.57
CA ALA A 213 -7.07 15.00 -1.67
C ALA A 213 -6.95 15.96 -2.87
N VAL A 214 -5.75 16.42 -3.20
CA VAL A 214 -5.48 17.20 -4.43
C VAL A 214 -5.73 16.33 -5.67
N ILE A 215 -5.17 15.11 -5.70
CA ILE A 215 -5.35 14.17 -6.82
C ILE A 215 -6.84 13.86 -7.05
N ARG A 216 -7.60 13.62 -5.97
CA ARG A 216 -9.06 13.38 -6.03
C ARG A 216 -9.80 14.55 -6.65
N ARG A 217 -9.48 15.79 -6.25
CA ARG A 217 -10.10 17.00 -6.81
C ARG A 217 -9.75 17.16 -8.30
N GLN A 218 -8.50 16.93 -8.66
CA GLN A 218 -8.04 17.02 -10.05
C GLN A 218 -8.76 15.99 -10.91
N SER A 219 -8.76 14.72 -10.47
CA SER A 219 -9.47 13.63 -11.15
C SER A 219 -10.96 13.95 -11.32
N ALA A 220 -11.63 14.45 -10.27
CA ALA A 220 -13.03 14.84 -10.36
C ALA A 220 -13.27 15.92 -11.43
N ASN A 221 -12.41 16.95 -11.50
CA ASN A 221 -12.50 18.00 -12.50
C ASN A 221 -12.27 17.46 -13.92
N ASP A 222 -11.30 16.58 -14.10
CA ASP A 222 -10.97 15.98 -15.40
C ASP A 222 -12.12 15.12 -15.92
N TYR A 223 -12.75 14.33 -15.04
CA TYR A 223 -13.95 13.56 -15.37
C TYR A 223 -15.15 14.44 -15.73
N GLU A 224 -15.38 15.56 -15.02
CA GLU A 224 -16.44 16.52 -15.38
C GLU A 224 -16.18 17.18 -16.75
N GLN A 225 -14.91 17.48 -17.03
CA GLN A 225 -14.52 18.01 -18.34
C GLN A 225 -14.77 16.98 -19.45
N LEU A 226 -14.45 15.71 -19.20
CA LEU A 226 -14.71 14.61 -20.12
C LEU A 226 -16.20 14.43 -20.41
N LEU A 227 -17.04 14.41 -19.37
CA LEU A 227 -18.50 14.35 -19.51
C LEU A 227 -19.03 15.50 -20.36
N THR A 228 -18.56 16.73 -20.09
CA THR A 228 -18.95 17.93 -20.84
C THR A 228 -18.54 17.82 -22.32
N GLN A 229 -17.35 17.30 -22.60
CA GLN A 229 -16.87 17.12 -23.96
C GLN A 229 -17.68 16.07 -24.73
N GLN A 230 -17.98 14.93 -24.10
CA GLN A 230 -18.79 13.87 -24.69
C GLN A 230 -20.23 14.33 -24.95
N ASP A 231 -20.88 15.01 -23.99
CA ASP A 231 -22.22 15.59 -24.19
C ASP A 231 -22.21 16.64 -25.31
N THR A 232 -21.18 17.51 -25.35
CA THR A 232 -21.02 18.50 -26.42
C THR A 232 -20.87 17.84 -27.79
N PHE A 233 -20.08 16.76 -27.91
CA PHE A 233 -19.94 15.99 -29.13
C PHE A 233 -21.30 15.43 -29.59
N ILE A 234 -22.03 14.73 -28.71
CA ILE A 234 -23.35 14.15 -29.03
C ILE A 234 -24.35 15.21 -29.51
N ARG A 235 -24.30 16.42 -28.92
CA ARG A 235 -25.17 17.54 -29.30
C ARG A 235 -24.74 18.17 -30.63
N LYS A 236 -23.45 18.49 -30.79
CA LYS A 236 -22.93 19.17 -31.99
C LYS A 236 -22.95 18.29 -33.23
N SER A 237 -22.71 16.99 -33.08
CA SER A 237 -22.76 16.04 -34.18
C SER A 237 -24.17 15.86 -34.75
N GLY A 238 -25.22 16.39 -34.10
CA GLY A 238 -26.53 16.63 -34.72
C GLY A 238 -27.06 15.45 -35.55
N SER A 239 -27.44 15.70 -36.80
CA SER A 239 -27.90 14.64 -37.73
C SER A 239 -26.77 13.82 -38.38
N ALA A 240 -25.50 14.13 -38.10
CA ALA A 240 -24.36 13.41 -38.67
C ALA A 240 -24.17 12.01 -38.06
N LEU A 241 -24.61 11.81 -36.81
CA LEU A 241 -24.68 10.48 -36.20
C LEU A 241 -26.00 9.80 -36.57
N SER A 242 -25.93 8.59 -37.09
CA SER A 242 -27.09 7.71 -37.20
C SER A 242 -27.69 7.42 -35.82
N PRO A 243 -28.95 6.95 -35.74
CA PRO A 243 -29.56 6.58 -34.47
C PRO A 243 -28.76 5.56 -33.65
N THR A 244 -28.08 4.61 -34.32
CA THR A 244 -27.25 3.59 -33.68
C THR A 244 -25.96 4.17 -33.14
N GLU A 245 -25.27 5.02 -33.92
CA GLU A 245 -24.05 5.70 -33.46
C GLU A 245 -24.35 6.66 -32.31
N ARG A 246 -25.45 7.42 -32.41
CA ARG A 246 -25.90 8.29 -31.33
C ARG A 246 -26.17 7.50 -30.04
N ARG A 247 -26.78 6.32 -30.13
CA ARG A 247 -26.98 5.44 -28.98
C ARG A 247 -25.65 4.99 -28.37
N ALA A 248 -24.72 4.52 -29.20
CA ALA A 248 -23.39 4.08 -28.74
C ALA A 248 -22.62 5.21 -28.05
N GLU A 249 -22.70 6.45 -28.55
CA GLU A 249 -22.05 7.61 -27.92
C GLU A 249 -22.70 8.01 -26.59
N ILE A 250 -24.02 7.86 -26.46
CA ILE A 250 -24.74 8.10 -25.20
C ILE A 250 -24.36 7.02 -24.17
N GLU A 251 -24.21 5.77 -24.59
CA GLU A 251 -23.83 4.65 -23.73
C GLU A 251 -22.44 4.79 -23.11
N LYS A 252 -21.58 5.68 -23.64
CA LYS A 252 -20.29 6.01 -23.02
C LYS A 252 -20.42 6.87 -21.75
N LEU A 253 -21.46 7.70 -21.64
CA LEU A 253 -21.63 8.63 -20.50
C LEU A 253 -21.73 7.90 -19.15
N PRO A 254 -22.55 6.83 -18.99
CA PRO A 254 -22.53 6.01 -17.78
C PRO A 254 -21.17 5.36 -17.48
N GLY A 255 -20.41 4.99 -18.52
CA GLY A 255 -19.06 4.43 -18.38
C GLY A 255 -18.09 5.42 -17.73
N ILE A 256 -18.08 6.66 -18.23
CA ILE A 256 -17.26 7.76 -17.67
C ILE A 256 -17.62 8.01 -16.19
N LEU A 257 -18.93 8.03 -15.85
CA LEU A 257 -19.38 8.19 -14.47
C LEU A 257 -18.95 7.03 -13.56
N ALA A 258 -18.99 5.80 -14.07
CA ALA A 258 -18.52 4.63 -13.33
C ALA A 258 -17.00 4.69 -13.08
N SER A 259 -16.21 5.08 -14.09
CA SER A 259 -14.76 5.29 -13.95
C SER A 259 -14.42 6.41 -12.97
N LYS A 260 -15.19 7.51 -12.98
CA LYS A 260 -15.05 8.59 -12.00
C LYS A 260 -15.24 8.09 -10.57
N GLN A 261 -16.35 7.39 -10.31
CA GLN A 261 -16.65 6.83 -9.00
C GLN A 261 -15.56 5.83 -8.57
N SER A 262 -15.15 4.95 -9.48
CA SER A 262 -14.13 3.96 -9.21
C SER A 262 -12.78 4.58 -8.85
N THR A 263 -12.39 5.66 -9.52
CA THR A 263 -11.14 6.37 -9.21
C THR A 263 -11.22 7.07 -7.85
N ASP A 264 -12.35 7.71 -7.53
CA ASP A 264 -12.55 8.34 -6.22
C ASP A 264 -12.53 7.33 -5.07
N ASP A 265 -13.23 6.20 -5.22
CA ASP A 265 -13.27 5.13 -4.21
C ASP A 265 -11.88 4.54 -3.94
N MET A 266 -11.08 4.32 -5.00
CA MET A 266 -9.70 3.85 -4.86
C MET A 266 -8.85 4.84 -4.06
N LEU A 267 -8.91 6.12 -4.39
CA LEU A 267 -8.15 7.16 -3.72
C LEU A 267 -8.64 7.36 -2.27
N ALA A 268 -9.93 7.19 -2.01
CA ALA A 268 -10.48 7.21 -0.66
C ALA A 268 -10.01 6.01 0.18
N TYR A 269 -9.96 4.80 -0.39
CA TYR A 269 -9.39 3.63 0.28
C TYR A 269 -7.90 3.78 0.55
N LEU A 270 -7.16 4.37 -0.38
CA LEU A 270 -5.76 4.72 -0.18
C LEU A 270 -5.57 5.66 1.02
N GLN A 271 -6.38 6.73 1.13
CA GLN A 271 -6.35 7.61 2.30
C GLN A 271 -6.64 6.85 3.61
N SER A 272 -7.64 5.96 3.58
CA SER A 272 -7.96 5.13 4.74
C SER A 272 -6.79 4.23 5.17
N CYS A 273 -6.03 3.65 4.23
CA CYS A 273 -4.85 2.84 4.54
C CYS A 273 -3.78 3.67 5.25
N LEU A 274 -3.50 4.89 4.78
CA LEU A 274 -2.51 5.78 5.38
C LEU A 274 -2.93 6.28 6.76
N THR A 275 -4.22 6.57 6.95
CA THR A 275 -4.76 6.88 8.28
C THR A 275 -4.60 5.70 9.23
N GLN A 276 -4.90 4.47 8.80
CA GLN A 276 -4.71 3.28 9.63
C GLN A 276 -3.23 3.03 9.95
N LEU A 277 -2.31 3.33 9.02
CA LEU A 277 -0.88 3.22 9.25
C LEU A 277 -0.45 4.11 10.42
N ALA A 278 -0.87 5.38 10.42
CA ALA A 278 -0.59 6.32 11.50
C ALA A 278 -1.16 5.85 12.84
N LEU A 279 -2.42 5.41 12.87
CA LEU A 279 -3.08 4.91 14.07
C LEU A 279 -2.41 3.65 14.63
N THR A 280 -1.94 2.77 13.75
CA THR A 280 -1.24 1.54 14.14
C THR A 280 0.14 1.85 14.69
N HIS A 281 0.86 2.78 14.06
CA HIS A 281 2.14 3.23 14.58
C HIS A 281 2.02 3.89 15.96
N ASN A 282 1.00 4.72 16.17
CA ASN A 282 0.73 5.32 17.48
C ASN A 282 0.40 4.26 18.56
N ALA A 283 -0.37 3.23 18.20
CA ALA A 283 -0.61 2.09 19.08
C ALA A 283 0.68 1.31 19.37
N LEU A 284 1.58 1.17 18.38
CA LEU A 284 2.88 0.52 18.55
C LEU A 284 3.77 1.33 19.51
N ALA A 285 3.79 2.65 19.36
CA ALA A 285 4.50 3.56 20.27
C ALA A 285 4.00 3.44 21.72
N THR A 286 2.68 3.32 21.90
CA THR A 286 2.06 3.12 23.21
C THR A 286 2.39 1.75 23.81
N ALA A 287 2.25 0.68 23.01
CA ALA A 287 2.52 -0.69 23.45
C ALA A 287 4.00 -0.91 23.81
N ALA A 288 4.91 -0.24 23.09
CA ALA A 288 6.34 -0.28 23.38
C ALA A 288 6.71 0.26 24.77
N GLN A 289 5.86 1.11 25.37
CA GLN A 289 6.09 1.71 26.70
C GLN A 289 5.38 0.96 27.82
N ASN A 290 4.14 0.54 27.60
CA ASN A 290 3.25 0.13 28.70
C ASN A 290 2.89 -1.37 28.69
N SER A 291 3.46 -2.16 27.78
CA SER A 291 3.19 -3.61 27.61
C SER A 291 1.73 -4.02 27.37
N ASN A 292 0.79 -3.06 27.27
CA ASN A 292 -0.60 -3.30 26.90
C ASN A 292 -0.72 -3.29 25.36
N ALA A 293 -0.92 -4.47 24.78
CA ALA A 293 -0.90 -4.70 23.34
C ALA A 293 -2.28 -4.95 22.71
N ASP A 294 -3.36 -4.97 23.50
CA ASP A 294 -4.68 -5.34 22.99
C ASP A 294 -5.17 -4.35 21.92
N SER A 295 -4.93 -3.06 22.14
CA SER A 295 -5.22 -2.00 21.16
C SER A 295 -4.32 -2.10 19.93
N LEU A 296 -3.07 -2.53 20.07
CA LEU A 296 -2.14 -2.70 18.96
C LEU A 296 -2.53 -3.87 18.06
N GLN A 297 -2.91 -5.01 18.64
CA GLN A 297 -3.31 -6.18 17.85
C GLN A 297 -4.54 -5.87 16.99
N GLN A 298 -5.53 -5.18 17.55
CA GLN A 298 -6.69 -4.71 16.78
C GLN A 298 -6.26 -3.75 15.66
N ARG A 299 -5.37 -2.80 15.94
CA ARG A 299 -4.90 -1.83 14.94
C ARG A 299 -4.11 -2.48 13.80
N ILE A 300 -3.26 -3.45 14.09
CA ILE A 300 -2.57 -4.25 13.07
C ILE A 300 -3.59 -4.99 12.19
N ALA A 301 -4.62 -5.57 12.79
CA ALA A 301 -5.70 -6.24 12.04
C ALA A 301 -6.48 -5.24 11.16
N ASP A 302 -6.82 -4.06 11.69
CA ASP A 302 -7.48 -2.99 10.94
C ASP A 302 -6.62 -2.52 9.75
N LEU A 303 -5.30 -2.40 9.95
CA LEU A 303 -4.33 -2.02 8.91
C LEU A 303 -4.25 -3.06 7.79
N HIS A 304 -4.15 -4.34 8.16
CA HIS A 304 -4.22 -5.46 7.21
C HIS A 304 -5.52 -5.44 6.42
N ALA A 305 -6.66 -5.32 7.10
CA ALA A 305 -7.97 -5.31 6.45
C ALA A 305 -8.13 -4.12 5.49
N ALA A 306 -7.57 -2.95 5.83
CA ALA A 306 -7.54 -1.79 4.95
C ALA A 306 -6.70 -2.07 3.69
N ALA A 307 -5.48 -2.59 3.86
CA ALA A 307 -4.61 -2.95 2.75
C ALA A 307 -5.25 -4.00 1.81
N GLU A 308 -5.86 -5.04 2.36
CA GLU A 308 -6.58 -6.07 1.58
C GLU A 308 -7.82 -5.52 0.87
N ARG A 309 -8.52 -4.55 1.46
CA ARG A 309 -9.65 -3.89 0.82
C ARG A 309 -9.18 -3.08 -0.39
N LEU A 310 -8.10 -2.30 -0.22
CA LEU A 310 -7.49 -1.57 -1.32
C LEU A 310 -7.03 -2.53 -2.43
N ALA A 311 -6.39 -3.64 -2.05
CA ALA A 311 -5.96 -4.69 -2.99
C ALA A 311 -7.11 -5.26 -3.81
N ARG A 312 -8.15 -5.75 -3.13
CA ARG A 312 -9.35 -6.30 -3.78
C ARG A 312 -10.01 -5.30 -4.71
N PHE A 313 -10.03 -4.03 -4.32
CA PHE A 313 -10.61 -2.99 -5.16
C PHE A 313 -9.84 -2.84 -6.47
N TYR A 314 -8.53 -2.57 -6.45
CA TYR A 314 -7.82 -2.33 -7.71
C TYR A 314 -7.73 -3.59 -8.59
N PHE A 315 -7.64 -4.80 -8.01
CA PHE A 315 -7.69 -6.05 -8.77
C PHE A 315 -9.06 -6.34 -9.39
N SER A 316 -10.13 -5.70 -8.90
CA SER A 316 -11.46 -5.80 -9.52
C SER A 316 -11.62 -4.89 -10.74
N LEU A 317 -10.70 -3.94 -10.94
CA LEU A 317 -10.78 -3.00 -12.04
C LEU A 317 -10.34 -3.66 -13.35
N PRO A 318 -10.94 -3.26 -14.49
CA PRO A 318 -10.57 -3.81 -15.79
C PRO A 318 -9.07 -3.68 -16.06
N THR A 319 -8.42 -4.80 -16.34
CA THR A 319 -7.03 -4.91 -16.83
C THR A 319 -7.11 -5.06 -18.34
N THR A 320 -7.09 -3.96 -19.07
CA THR A 320 -7.01 -3.98 -20.54
C THR A 320 -5.61 -4.31 -20.99
#